data_AF-D7DUR5-F1
#
_entry.id   AF-D7DUR5-F1
#
_cell.length_a   1.000
_cell.length_b   1.000
_cell.length_c   1.000
_cell.angle_alpha   90.00
_cell.angle_beta   90.00
_cell.angle_gamma   90.00
#
_symmetry.space_group_name_H-M   'P 1'
#
loop_
_entity.id
_entity.type
_entity.pdbx_description
1 polymer ?
#
loop_
_entity_poly.entity_id
_entity_poly.type
_entity_poly.pdbx_seq_one_letter_code
_entity_poly.pdbx_strand_id
1 'polypeptide(L)'
;MSAEEYSDKVKSLKSKSKKSSRIYYRHLRSVLILALITVIIVSSYYIYTNIKAEDQVRLEQTKESSMVTVNNLFEAYPSDHRRLSFIAKIQNSQSISEVNDVVDEATDYIQVKEYKDSSIGQIIAMYGSYYDYSSRAPELVRKIQSANSIAEIDEYFSTIDIKSEITTVLNSYVDYQLSSGDEYYYVKTKTTKIFINRDNLQKYVESLNLGSLDGFSITSVKGMDKVTIMLTSDQCGKLPEVGEFIKIYSKNDTNFLTYAIVDNSYMALSNLEYSETKMVSSAVEDDGNKDTLESSSSVSYSLDNVPGILHATVAGKLDYSSVSSKFSSYGQKLNEIEEKTQIFDDNVNYVLIVSIPSEQIPLLISKDSEELVIVRTLGGLDEV
;
A
#
# COMPACT_ATOMS: atom_id res chain seq x y z
N MET A 1 132.06 55.63 47.98
CA MET A 1 132.79 54.96 46.88
C MET A 1 132.65 53.47 47.15
N SER A 2 131.68 52.82 46.50
CA SER A 2 131.80 52.01 45.26
C SER A 2 131.89 50.53 45.66
N ALA A 3 130.77 49.80 45.60
CA ALA A 3 130.29 49.04 44.43
C ALA A 3 130.93 47.64 44.36
N GLU A 4 130.41 46.73 45.19
CA GLU A 4 130.53 45.25 45.21
C GLU A 4 129.94 44.88 46.58
N GLU A 5 128.90 44.09 46.78
CA GLU A 5 128.54 42.81 46.19
C GLU A 5 127.02 42.69 46.06
N TYR A 6 126.50 42.98 44.87
CA TYR A 6 125.14 42.61 44.44
C TYR A 6 125.03 41.10 44.09
N SER A 7 125.81 40.22 44.73
CA SER A 7 125.96 38.81 44.32
C SER A 7 125.16 37.80 45.16
N ASP A 8 124.78 38.11 46.40
CA ASP A 8 124.40 37.05 47.35
C ASP A 8 122.92 36.98 47.75
N LYS A 9 122.05 37.79 47.13
CA LYS A 9 120.58 37.61 47.21
C LYS A 9 119.93 36.96 45.99
N VAL A 10 120.72 36.61 44.97
CA VAL A 10 120.24 35.86 43.78
C VAL A 10 120.54 34.35 43.88
N LYS A 11 121.28 33.91 44.91
CA LYS A 11 121.67 32.51 45.14
C LYS A 11 120.73 31.69 46.05
N SER A 12 119.47 32.07 46.19
CA SER A 12 118.42 31.15 46.71
C SER A 12 117.33 30.78 45.70
N LEU A 13 117.40 31.30 44.46
CA LEU A 13 116.45 30.96 43.38
C LEU A 13 116.98 29.93 42.36
N LYS A 14 118.04 29.19 42.70
CA LYS A 14 118.53 28.07 41.88
C LYS A 14 118.80 26.84 42.72
N SER A 15 117.75 26.19 43.21
CA SER A 15 117.79 24.74 43.30
C SER A 15 116.40 24.12 43.13
N LYS A 16 116.37 23.13 42.23
CA LYS A 16 115.31 22.16 41.95
C LYS A 16 114.13 22.67 41.11
N SER A 17 113.66 21.98 40.08
CA SER A 17 114.19 20.97 39.16
C SER A 17 113.05 20.74 38.17
N LYS A 18 113.31 20.78 36.87
CA LYS A 18 112.38 20.26 35.85
C LYS A 18 112.02 18.80 36.19
N LYS A 19 110.72 18.48 36.25
CA LYS A 19 110.22 17.11 36.00
C LYS A 19 108.98 17.16 35.11
N SER A 20 109.17 16.62 33.91
CA SER A 20 108.17 16.17 32.96
C SER A 20 107.35 15.02 33.56
N SER A 21 106.02 15.04 33.40
CA SER A 21 105.15 13.87 33.55
C SER A 21 104.40 13.60 32.25
N ARG A 22 105.10 12.94 31.33
CA ARG A 22 104.51 12.16 30.25
C ARG A 22 103.88 10.92 30.90
N ILE A 23 102.55 10.77 30.78
CA ILE A 23 101.69 9.56 30.92
C ILE A 23 100.36 9.95 31.60
N TYR A 24 99.35 10.32 30.80
CA TYR A 24 97.92 10.17 31.13
C TYR A 24 96.98 10.15 29.90
N TYR A 25 97.50 10.10 28.66
CA TYR A 25 96.65 10.25 27.46
C TYR A 25 95.86 8.98 27.11
N ARG A 26 96.37 7.78 27.42
CA ARG A 26 95.72 6.49 27.09
C ARG A 26 94.52 6.20 27.99
N HIS A 27 94.62 6.47 29.30
CA HIS A 27 93.51 6.35 30.24
C HIS A 27 92.45 7.44 30.03
N LEU A 28 92.86 8.67 29.72
CA LEU A 28 91.92 9.77 29.43
C LEU A 28 91.11 9.51 28.15
N ARG A 29 91.72 8.91 27.12
CA ARG A 29 91.02 8.50 25.89
C ARG A 29 90.03 7.36 26.15
N SER A 30 90.39 6.36 26.96
CA SER A 30 89.48 5.28 27.34
C SER A 30 88.29 5.78 28.19
N VAL A 31 88.53 6.71 29.13
CA VAL A 31 87.49 7.32 29.96
C VAL A 31 86.54 8.18 29.12
N LEU A 32 87.06 8.94 28.15
CA LEU A 32 86.24 9.72 27.21
C LEU A 32 85.36 8.83 26.32
N ILE A 33 85.90 7.72 25.80
CA ILE A 33 85.13 6.76 25.00
C ILE A 33 84.02 6.12 25.87
N LEU A 34 84.36 5.72 27.11
CA LEU A 34 83.38 5.15 28.03
C LEU A 34 82.25 6.15 28.33
N ALA A 35 82.61 7.41 28.62
CA ALA A 35 81.66 8.50 28.85
C ALA A 35 80.75 8.76 27.65
N LEU A 36 81.30 8.68 26.43
CA LEU A 36 80.53 8.86 25.19
C LEU A 36 79.53 7.72 25.00
N ILE A 37 79.93 6.47 25.30
CA ILE A 37 79.04 5.30 25.26
C ILE A 37 77.92 5.44 26.30
N THR A 38 78.23 5.85 27.54
CA THR A 38 77.19 6.07 28.56
C THR A 38 76.23 7.18 28.17
N VAL A 39 76.71 8.28 27.57
CA VAL A 39 75.83 9.35 27.07
C VAL A 39 74.91 8.81 25.98
N ILE A 40 75.42 8.05 25.00
CA ILE A 40 74.59 7.45 23.95
C ILE A 40 73.54 6.52 24.55
N ILE A 41 73.90 5.62 25.47
CA ILE A 41 72.95 4.69 26.10
C ILE A 41 71.87 5.44 26.88
N VAL A 42 72.24 6.46 27.66
CA VAL A 42 71.29 7.27 28.43
C VAL A 42 70.39 8.09 27.52
N SER A 43 70.92 8.69 26.46
CA SER A 43 70.14 9.42 25.46
C SER A 43 69.17 8.51 24.70
N SER A 44 69.62 7.33 24.27
CA SER A 44 68.78 6.33 23.62
C SER A 44 67.69 5.82 24.56
N TYR A 45 68.01 5.57 25.82
CA TYR A 45 67.02 5.19 26.84
C TYR A 45 66.00 6.30 27.08
N TYR A 46 66.44 7.56 27.20
CA TYR A 46 65.57 8.71 27.39
C TYR A 46 64.61 8.93 26.21
N ILE A 47 65.12 8.84 24.97
CA ILE A 47 64.30 8.92 23.76
C ILE A 47 63.28 7.76 23.72
N TYR A 48 63.72 6.53 23.99
CA TYR A 48 62.84 5.36 24.04
C TYR A 48 61.74 5.51 25.09
N THR A 49 62.06 6.00 26.29
CA THR A 49 61.06 6.20 27.36
C THR A 49 60.06 7.30 27.01
N ASN A 50 60.48 8.39 26.35
CA ASN A 50 59.58 9.45 25.93
C ASN A 50 58.65 9.01 24.79
N ILE A 51 59.17 8.29 23.78
CA ILE A 51 58.35 7.74 22.70
C ILE A 51 57.34 6.74 23.26
N LYS A 52 57.78 5.84 24.15
CA LYS A 52 56.88 4.85 24.78
C LYS A 52 55.81 5.51 25.65
N ALA A 53 56.14 6.59 26.35
CA ALA A 53 55.17 7.38 27.11
C ALA A 53 54.16 8.07 26.18
N GLU A 54 54.61 8.63 25.07
CA GLU A 54 53.74 9.25 24.05
C GLU A 54 52.79 8.23 23.40
N ASP A 55 53.29 7.03 23.07
CA ASP A 55 52.48 5.94 22.52
C ASP A 55 51.43 5.44 23.52
N GLN A 56 51.77 5.36 24.81
CA GLN A 56 50.79 5.02 25.86
C GLN A 56 49.73 6.10 26.03
N VAL A 57 50.10 7.38 26.02
CA VAL A 57 49.14 8.49 26.08
C VAL A 57 48.20 8.44 24.88
N ARG A 58 48.72 8.21 23.68
CA ARG A 58 47.91 8.04 22.46
C ARG A 58 46.95 6.86 22.55
N LEU A 59 47.41 5.71 23.07
CA LEU A 59 46.57 4.54 23.25
C LEU A 59 45.40 4.83 24.20
N GLU A 60 45.66 5.45 25.36
CA GLU A 60 44.61 5.76 26.34
C GLU A 60 43.61 6.80 25.81
N GLN A 61 44.08 7.84 25.10
CA GLN A 61 43.19 8.78 24.41
C GLN A 61 42.32 8.09 23.34
N THR A 62 42.91 7.15 22.59
CA THR A 62 42.17 6.37 21.59
C THR A 62 41.11 5.49 22.26
N LYS A 63 41.43 4.83 23.38
CA LYS A 63 40.46 4.05 24.16
C LYS A 63 39.29 4.91 24.63
N GLU A 64 39.54 6.08 25.20
CA GLU A 64 38.49 7.01 25.64
C GLU A 64 37.57 7.41 24.49
N SER A 65 38.14 7.85 23.37
CA SER A 65 37.37 8.22 22.17
C SER A 65 36.58 7.04 21.63
N SER A 66 37.18 5.85 21.55
CA SER A 66 36.52 4.64 21.04
C SER A 66 35.39 4.15 21.96
N MET A 67 35.53 4.28 23.28
CA MET A 67 34.44 4.00 24.21
C MET A 67 33.27 4.97 24.01
N VAL A 68 33.53 6.25 23.74
CA VAL A 68 32.47 7.22 23.37
C VAL A 68 31.81 6.80 22.06
N THR A 69 32.58 6.46 21.03
CA THR A 69 32.04 5.97 19.75
C THR A 69 31.15 4.74 19.95
N VAL A 70 31.60 3.74 20.71
CA VAL A 70 30.80 2.55 21.02
C VAL A 70 29.55 2.91 21.82
N ASN A 71 29.61 3.84 22.77
CA ASN A 71 28.40 4.28 23.47
C ASN A 71 27.40 4.94 22.51
N ASN A 72 27.87 5.78 21.59
CA ASN A 72 27.04 6.45 20.59
C ASN A 72 26.40 5.44 19.62
N LEU A 73 27.15 4.44 19.16
CA LEU A 73 26.62 3.36 18.30
C LEU A 73 25.46 2.58 18.96
N PHE A 74 25.43 2.54 20.30
CA PHE A 74 24.40 1.83 21.07
C PHE A 74 23.30 2.75 21.62
N GLU A 75 23.24 4.02 21.22
CA GLU A 75 22.19 4.95 21.69
C GLU A 75 20.78 4.46 21.36
N ALA A 76 20.59 3.88 20.16
CA ALA A 76 19.33 3.27 19.76
C ALA A 76 19.03 1.95 20.49
N TYR A 77 20.04 1.35 21.14
CA TYR A 77 19.97 0.03 21.79
C TYR A 77 20.55 0.04 23.21
N PRO A 78 20.03 0.88 24.13
CA PRO A 78 20.66 1.14 25.42
C PRO A 78 20.68 -0.08 26.36
N SER A 79 19.79 -1.05 26.13
CA SER A 79 19.66 -2.28 26.91
C SER A 79 20.51 -3.44 26.38
N ASP A 80 21.24 -3.27 25.27
CA ASP A 80 22.04 -4.34 24.69
C ASP A 80 23.32 -4.60 25.51
N HIS A 81 23.41 -5.78 26.11
CA HIS A 81 24.54 -6.18 26.95
C HIS A 81 25.88 -6.27 26.20
N ARG A 82 25.87 -6.42 24.87
CA ARG A 82 27.10 -6.46 24.05
C ARG A 82 27.90 -5.16 24.13
N ARG A 83 27.24 -4.02 24.39
CA ARG A 83 27.90 -2.73 24.63
C ARG A 83 28.99 -2.83 25.69
N LEU A 84 28.65 -3.42 26.85
CA LEU A 84 29.59 -3.58 27.96
C LEU A 84 30.76 -4.50 27.59
N SER A 85 30.50 -5.52 26.77
CA SER A 85 31.55 -6.42 26.27
C SER A 85 32.54 -5.68 25.36
N PHE A 86 32.06 -4.85 24.43
CA PHE A 86 32.93 -4.04 23.57
C PHE A 86 33.74 -3.01 24.36
N ILE A 87 33.12 -2.33 25.33
CA ILE A 87 33.84 -1.40 26.23
C ILE A 87 34.95 -2.13 27.00
N ALA A 88 34.66 -3.31 27.56
CA ALA A 88 35.65 -4.10 28.27
C ALA A 88 36.79 -4.57 27.35
N LYS A 89 36.51 -4.94 26.09
CA LYS A 89 37.53 -5.28 25.09
C LYS A 89 38.43 -4.07 24.77
N ILE A 90 37.86 -2.87 24.59
CA ILE A 90 38.62 -1.62 24.37
C ILE A 90 39.54 -1.32 25.55
N GLN A 91 39.03 -1.40 26.78
CA GLN A 91 39.82 -1.14 27.99
C GLN A 91 41.02 -2.07 28.12
N ASN A 92 40.84 -3.35 27.78
CA ASN A 92 41.87 -4.39 27.86
C ASN A 92 42.84 -4.42 26.65
N SER A 93 42.56 -3.66 25.58
CA SER A 93 43.38 -3.63 24.37
C SER A 93 44.78 -3.07 24.66
N GLN A 94 45.80 -3.68 24.06
CA GLN A 94 47.22 -3.36 24.25
C GLN A 94 47.80 -2.54 23.11
N SER A 95 47.04 -2.34 22.02
CA SER A 95 47.46 -1.55 20.87
C SER A 95 46.29 -0.76 20.27
N ILE A 96 46.62 0.29 19.51
CA ILE A 96 45.62 1.08 18.77
C ILE A 96 44.92 0.21 17.72
N SER A 97 45.62 -0.75 17.11
CA SER A 97 45.04 -1.68 16.14
C SER A 97 43.93 -2.53 16.79
N GLU A 98 44.19 -3.12 17.96
CA GLU A 98 43.19 -3.89 18.68
C GLU A 98 41.97 -3.04 19.08
N VAL A 99 42.19 -1.78 19.48
CA VAL A 99 41.08 -0.86 19.76
C VAL A 99 40.23 -0.64 18.52
N ASN A 100 40.86 -0.42 17.35
CA ASN A 100 40.14 -0.20 16.10
C ASN A 100 39.39 -1.46 15.65
N ASP A 101 40.01 -2.65 15.73
CA ASP A 101 39.37 -3.92 15.39
C ASP A 101 38.10 -4.16 16.22
N VAL A 102 38.12 -3.77 17.51
CA VAL A 102 36.95 -3.88 18.40
C VAL A 102 35.87 -2.86 18.03
N VAL A 103 36.23 -1.64 17.61
CA VAL A 103 35.28 -0.64 17.13
C VAL A 103 34.64 -1.08 15.81
N ASP A 104 35.41 -1.67 14.91
CA ASP A 104 34.90 -2.22 13.65
C ASP A 104 33.94 -3.40 13.92
N GLU A 105 34.30 -4.32 14.82
CA GLU A 105 33.41 -5.42 15.26
C GLU A 105 32.09 -4.89 15.86
N ALA A 106 32.17 -3.82 16.66
CA ALA A 106 30.98 -3.17 17.23
C ALA A 106 30.12 -2.48 16.17
N THR A 107 30.75 -1.86 15.18
CA THR A 107 30.09 -1.20 14.05
C THR A 107 29.34 -2.21 13.19
N ASP A 108 30.00 -3.29 12.78
CA ASP A 108 29.40 -4.37 12.00
C ASP A 108 28.22 -5.00 12.74
N TYR A 109 28.36 -5.23 14.05
CA TYR A 109 27.29 -5.77 14.88
C TYR A 109 26.04 -4.87 14.89
N ILE A 110 26.22 -3.55 15.06
CA ILE A 110 25.11 -2.60 15.06
C ILE A 110 24.48 -2.48 13.67
N GLN A 111 25.28 -2.43 12.61
CA GLN A 111 24.75 -2.41 11.23
C GLN A 111 23.86 -3.62 10.93
N VAL A 112 24.30 -4.83 11.30
CA VAL A 112 23.46 -6.03 11.14
C VAL A 112 22.17 -5.91 11.96
N LYS A 113 22.24 -5.37 13.18
CA LYS A 113 21.06 -5.22 14.06
C LYS A 113 20.05 -4.22 13.50
N GLU A 114 20.49 -3.04 13.05
CA GLU A 114 19.64 -2.05 12.40
C GLU A 114 19.00 -2.61 11.13
N TYR A 115 19.78 -3.37 10.34
CA TYR A 115 19.27 -4.01 9.14
C TYR A 115 18.18 -5.04 9.45
N LYS A 116 18.33 -5.83 10.53
CA LYS A 116 17.27 -6.75 11.01
C LYS A 116 15.99 -6.01 11.36
N ASP A 117 16.07 -4.94 12.14
CA ASP A 117 14.89 -4.20 12.59
C ASP A 117 14.16 -3.56 11.39
N SER A 118 14.90 -2.94 10.48
CA SER A 118 14.37 -2.39 9.22
C SER A 118 13.69 -3.48 8.38
N SER A 119 14.35 -4.62 8.22
CA SER A 119 13.87 -5.78 7.49
C SER A 119 12.56 -6.34 8.07
N ILE A 120 12.51 -6.53 9.38
CA ILE A 120 11.30 -7.01 10.07
C ILE A 120 10.16 -6.00 9.89
N GLY A 121 10.46 -4.70 10.02
CA GLY A 121 9.49 -3.64 9.76
C GLY A 121 8.93 -3.69 8.34
N GLN A 122 9.78 -3.91 7.33
CA GLN A 122 9.36 -4.06 5.94
C GLN A 122 8.46 -5.29 5.74
N ILE A 123 8.78 -6.44 6.35
CA ILE A 123 7.95 -7.65 6.27
C ILE A 123 6.57 -7.39 6.87
N ILE A 124 6.51 -6.83 8.08
CA ILE A 124 5.24 -6.52 8.75
C ILE A 124 4.43 -5.55 7.89
N ALA A 125 5.07 -4.54 7.29
CA ALA A 125 4.40 -3.58 6.41
C ALA A 125 3.88 -4.22 5.11
N MET A 126 4.65 -5.11 4.49
CA MET A 126 4.26 -5.79 3.25
C MET A 126 3.10 -6.76 3.45
N TYR A 127 3.05 -7.47 4.58
CA TYR A 127 1.93 -8.36 4.93
C TYR A 127 0.72 -7.60 5.49
N GLY A 128 0.93 -6.48 6.17
CA GLY A 128 -0.14 -5.66 6.75
C GLY A 128 -1.05 -6.46 7.69
N SER A 129 -2.37 -6.36 7.49
CA SER A 129 -3.37 -7.09 8.28
C SER A 129 -3.34 -8.61 8.09
N TYR A 130 -2.58 -9.13 7.11
CA TYR A 130 -2.46 -10.55 6.81
C TYR A 130 -1.29 -11.23 7.51
N TYR A 131 -0.48 -10.48 8.26
CA TYR A 131 0.72 -11.01 8.93
C TYR A 131 0.39 -12.23 9.81
N ASP A 132 -0.64 -12.12 10.65
CA ASP A 132 -1.04 -13.19 11.58
C ASP A 132 -1.69 -14.40 10.89
N TYR A 133 -2.14 -14.23 9.64
CA TYR A 133 -2.76 -15.30 8.85
C TYR A 133 -1.75 -16.06 7.99
N SER A 134 -0.51 -15.56 7.86
CA SER A 134 0.59 -16.27 7.22
C SER A 134 1.38 -17.08 8.24
N SER A 135 1.55 -18.38 8.00
CA SER A 135 2.45 -19.22 8.81
C SER A 135 3.93 -18.93 8.53
N ARG A 136 4.25 -18.36 7.35
CA ARG A 136 5.61 -18.06 6.91
C ARG A 136 6.12 -16.71 7.41
N ALA A 137 5.26 -15.70 7.53
CA ALA A 137 5.70 -14.36 7.94
C ALA A 137 6.36 -14.36 9.35
N PRO A 138 5.79 -15.00 10.38
CA PRO A 138 6.46 -15.15 11.67
C PRO A 138 7.72 -16.01 11.62
N GLU A 139 7.74 -17.05 10.78
CA GLU A 139 8.93 -17.90 10.59
C GLU A 139 10.10 -17.10 10.01
N LEU A 140 9.81 -16.24 9.04
CA LEU A 140 10.78 -15.37 8.40
C LEU A 140 11.34 -14.33 9.36
N VAL A 141 10.48 -13.69 10.17
CA VAL A 141 10.92 -12.77 11.23
C VAL A 141 11.88 -13.48 12.19
N ARG A 142 11.56 -14.73 12.58
CA ARG A 142 12.46 -15.54 13.44
C ARG A 142 13.80 -15.85 12.78
N LYS A 143 13.80 -16.16 11.47
CA LYS A 143 15.03 -16.39 10.69
C LYS A 143 15.91 -15.14 10.64
N ILE A 144 15.31 -13.98 10.35
CA ILE A 144 16.02 -12.68 10.32
C ILE A 144 16.57 -12.29 11.68
N GLN A 145 15.79 -12.48 12.75
CA GLN A 145 16.28 -12.25 14.12
C GLN A 145 17.52 -13.10 14.45
N SER A 146 17.57 -14.32 13.92
CA SER A 146 18.66 -15.28 14.14
C SER A 146 19.85 -15.13 13.17
N ALA A 147 19.73 -14.30 12.12
CA ALA A 147 20.76 -14.16 11.09
C ALA A 147 22.05 -13.54 11.65
N ASN A 148 23.20 -13.93 11.10
CA ASN A 148 24.50 -13.42 11.56
C ASN A 148 25.09 -12.34 10.65
N SER A 149 24.52 -12.13 9.46
CA SER A 149 25.02 -11.16 8.48
C SER A 149 23.89 -10.55 7.66
N ILE A 150 24.17 -9.41 7.03
CA ILE A 150 23.26 -8.76 6.07
C ILE A 150 22.99 -9.69 4.87
N ALA A 151 24.02 -10.38 4.36
CA ALA A 151 23.88 -11.28 3.21
C ALA A 151 22.89 -12.43 3.47
N GLU A 152 22.87 -12.98 4.69
CA GLU A 152 21.92 -14.02 5.08
C GLU A 152 20.48 -13.47 5.14
N ILE A 153 20.31 -12.21 5.57
CA ILE A 153 19.01 -11.54 5.59
C ILE A 153 18.50 -11.32 4.16
N ASP A 154 19.38 -10.86 3.26
CA ASP A 154 19.04 -10.64 1.84
C ASP A 154 18.64 -11.94 1.13
N GLU A 155 19.32 -13.05 1.43
CA GLU A 155 18.95 -14.36 0.93
C GLU A 155 17.52 -14.72 1.36
N TYR A 156 17.18 -14.52 2.64
CA TYR A 156 15.82 -14.73 3.12
C TYR A 156 14.79 -13.88 2.38
N PHE A 157 15.09 -12.59 2.08
CA PHE A 157 14.20 -11.73 1.30
C PHE A 157 14.00 -12.19 -0.15
N SER A 158 15.09 -12.62 -0.80
CA SER A 158 15.07 -12.98 -2.23
C SER A 158 14.17 -14.17 -2.56
N THR A 159 13.87 -15.01 -1.56
CA THR A 159 13.05 -16.22 -1.70
C THR A 159 11.56 -16.00 -1.49
N ILE A 160 11.13 -14.78 -1.17
CA ILE A 160 9.76 -14.51 -0.75
C ILE A 160 8.90 -14.07 -1.95
N ASP A 161 7.78 -14.76 -2.13
CA ASP A 161 6.68 -14.31 -2.97
C ASP A 161 5.46 -13.97 -2.10
N ILE A 162 5.49 -12.77 -1.52
CA ILE A 162 4.45 -12.28 -0.61
C ILE A 162 3.09 -12.26 -1.29
N LYS A 163 3.06 -11.91 -2.59
CA LYS A 163 1.83 -11.84 -3.37
C LYS A 163 1.20 -13.23 -3.48
N SER A 164 1.96 -14.22 -3.92
CA SER A 164 1.46 -15.59 -4.04
C SER A 164 0.99 -16.15 -2.70
N GLU A 165 1.67 -15.82 -1.60
CA GLU A 165 1.28 -16.30 -0.27
C GLU A 165 -0.03 -15.69 0.21
N ILE A 166 -0.18 -14.37 0.09
CA ILE A 166 -1.43 -13.70 0.49
C ILE A 166 -2.58 -14.16 -0.39
N THR A 167 -2.37 -14.35 -1.70
CA THR A 167 -3.37 -14.96 -2.58
C THR A 167 -3.77 -16.37 -2.12
N THR A 168 -2.83 -17.18 -1.65
CA THR A 168 -3.13 -18.53 -1.14
C THR A 168 -3.98 -18.50 0.12
N VAL A 169 -3.67 -17.60 1.05
CA VAL A 169 -4.45 -17.38 2.28
C VAL A 169 -5.87 -16.91 1.93
N LEU A 170 -5.99 -15.94 1.02
CA LEU A 170 -7.28 -15.44 0.56
C LEU A 170 -8.11 -16.50 -0.14
N ASN A 171 -7.51 -17.29 -1.03
CA ASN A 171 -8.21 -18.38 -1.71
C ASN A 171 -8.74 -19.41 -0.72
N SER A 172 -7.93 -19.77 0.29
CA SER A 172 -8.38 -20.66 1.36
C SER A 172 -9.56 -20.09 2.15
N TYR A 173 -9.55 -18.77 2.40
CA TYR A 173 -10.65 -18.08 3.06
C TYR A 173 -11.91 -18.00 2.16
N VAL A 174 -11.75 -17.72 0.86
CA VAL A 174 -12.84 -17.75 -0.13
C VAL A 174 -13.44 -19.14 -0.20
N ASP A 175 -12.63 -20.19 -0.34
CA ASP A 175 -13.08 -21.59 -0.38
C ASP A 175 -13.87 -21.96 0.88
N TYR A 176 -13.40 -21.53 2.05
CA TYR A 176 -14.13 -21.70 3.31
C TYR A 176 -15.50 -21.02 3.27
N GLN A 177 -15.59 -19.78 2.79
CA GLN A 177 -16.87 -19.06 2.68
C GLN A 177 -17.78 -19.68 1.62
N LEU A 178 -17.21 -20.16 0.52
CA LEU A 178 -17.90 -20.88 -0.53
C LEU A 178 -18.44 -22.23 -0.05
N SER A 179 -17.85 -22.84 0.97
CA SER A 179 -18.32 -24.12 1.52
C SER A 179 -19.74 -24.06 2.09
N SER A 180 -20.26 -22.86 2.38
CA SER A 180 -21.65 -22.66 2.82
C SER A 180 -22.68 -23.07 1.75
N GLY A 181 -22.28 -23.07 0.47
CA GLY A 181 -23.15 -23.37 -0.66
C GLY A 181 -24.09 -22.22 -1.06
N ASP A 182 -23.93 -21.03 -0.49
CA ASP A 182 -24.74 -19.88 -0.85
C ASP A 182 -24.42 -19.37 -2.26
N GLU A 183 -25.41 -18.75 -2.90
CA GLU A 183 -25.34 -18.28 -4.29
C GLU A 183 -24.77 -16.86 -4.39
N TYR A 184 -24.94 -16.04 -3.35
CA TYR A 184 -24.54 -14.63 -3.34
C TYR A 184 -23.80 -14.25 -2.06
N TYR A 185 -22.88 -13.30 -2.20
CA TYR A 185 -22.01 -12.84 -1.13
C TYR A 185 -21.86 -11.32 -1.16
N TYR A 186 -21.71 -10.74 0.03
CA TYR A 186 -21.14 -9.40 0.16
C TYR A 186 -19.64 -9.50 0.32
N VAL A 187 -18.91 -8.76 -0.50
CA VAL A 187 -17.48 -8.54 -0.32
C VAL A 187 -17.28 -7.11 0.14
N LYS A 188 -16.71 -6.96 1.33
CA LYS A 188 -16.45 -5.66 1.91
C LYS A 188 -14.95 -5.48 2.04
N THR A 189 -14.45 -4.36 1.57
CA THR A 189 -13.15 -3.79 1.90
C THR A 189 -13.37 -2.56 2.78
N LYS A 190 -12.29 -1.87 3.16
CA LYS A 190 -12.39 -0.59 3.88
C LYS A 190 -13.12 0.49 3.09
N THR A 191 -12.98 0.51 1.76
CA THR A 191 -13.49 1.56 0.89
C THR A 191 -14.77 1.15 0.16
N THR A 192 -14.94 -0.14 -0.13
CA THR A 192 -16.02 -0.65 -0.98
C THR A 192 -16.80 -1.76 -0.28
N LYS A 193 -18.10 -1.84 -0.59
CA LYS A 193 -18.94 -2.99 -0.28
C LYS A 193 -19.69 -3.36 -1.54
N ILE A 194 -19.38 -4.51 -2.11
CA ILE A 194 -20.01 -5.01 -3.32
C ILE A 194 -20.87 -6.23 -3.02
N PHE A 195 -21.84 -6.48 -3.90
CA PHE A 195 -22.67 -7.68 -3.91
C PHE A 195 -22.33 -8.46 -5.18
N ILE A 196 -21.97 -9.73 -5.03
CA ILE A 196 -21.44 -10.56 -6.10
C ILE A 196 -22.00 -11.97 -6.00
N ASN A 197 -22.14 -12.65 -7.15
CA ASN A 197 -22.48 -14.05 -7.17
C ASN A 197 -21.27 -14.94 -6.85
N ARG A 198 -21.57 -16.19 -6.53
CA ARG A 198 -20.61 -17.25 -6.25
C ARG A 198 -19.54 -17.40 -7.34
N ASP A 199 -19.99 -17.45 -8.60
CA ASP A 199 -19.13 -17.77 -9.75
C ASP A 199 -18.09 -16.67 -10.07
N ASN A 200 -18.38 -15.42 -9.69
CA ASN A 200 -17.48 -14.29 -9.91
C ASN A 200 -16.68 -13.90 -8.66
N LEU A 201 -17.01 -14.43 -7.47
CA LEU A 201 -16.32 -14.11 -6.22
C LEU A 201 -14.82 -14.35 -6.31
N GLN A 202 -14.42 -15.52 -6.81
CA GLN A 202 -13.01 -15.88 -6.91
C GLN A 202 -12.24 -14.96 -7.86
N LYS A 203 -12.80 -14.69 -9.04
CA LYS A 203 -12.21 -13.76 -10.02
C LYS A 203 -12.04 -12.35 -9.45
N TYR A 204 -13.02 -11.89 -8.68
CA TYR A 204 -12.94 -10.58 -8.03
C TYR A 204 -11.79 -10.55 -7.02
N VAL A 205 -11.69 -11.56 -6.14
CA VAL A 205 -10.61 -11.63 -5.13
C VAL A 205 -9.23 -11.71 -5.78
N GLU A 206 -9.09 -12.46 -6.88
CA GLU A 206 -7.84 -12.55 -7.65
C GLU A 206 -7.45 -11.21 -8.31
N SER A 207 -8.41 -10.34 -8.62
CA SER A 207 -8.17 -9.01 -9.17
C SER A 207 -7.73 -7.98 -8.12
N LEU A 208 -7.98 -8.24 -6.84
CA LEU A 208 -7.64 -7.29 -5.78
C LEU A 208 -6.13 -7.16 -5.60
N ASN A 209 -5.67 -5.92 -5.45
CA ASN A 209 -4.31 -5.65 -5.01
C ASN A 209 -4.20 -5.72 -3.48
N LEU A 210 -2.98 -5.88 -2.97
CA LEU A 210 -2.72 -5.99 -1.53
C LEU A 210 -3.23 -4.80 -0.71
N GLY A 211 -3.22 -3.59 -1.27
CA GLY A 211 -3.72 -2.39 -0.59
C GLY A 211 -5.24 -2.36 -0.43
N SER A 212 -5.97 -2.96 -1.37
CA SER A 212 -7.44 -3.06 -1.35
C SER A 212 -7.97 -4.11 -0.36
N LEU A 213 -7.07 -4.91 0.21
CA LEU A 213 -7.43 -5.97 1.14
C LEU A 213 -7.61 -5.50 2.60
N ASP A 214 -7.36 -4.22 2.89
CA ASP A 214 -7.62 -3.67 4.22
C ASP A 214 -9.13 -3.76 4.54
N GLY A 215 -9.48 -4.30 5.70
CA GLY A 215 -10.86 -4.55 6.11
C GLY A 215 -11.61 -5.57 5.26
N PHE A 216 -10.91 -6.41 4.49
CA PHE A 216 -11.52 -7.44 3.65
C PHE A 216 -12.34 -8.42 4.49
N SER A 217 -13.59 -8.64 4.08
CA SER A 217 -14.48 -9.62 4.66
C SER A 217 -15.48 -10.10 3.62
N ILE A 218 -15.85 -11.37 3.73
CA ILE A 218 -16.88 -11.99 2.89
C ILE A 218 -18.01 -12.43 3.82
N THR A 219 -19.23 -12.06 3.47
CA THR A 219 -20.43 -12.46 4.21
C THR A 219 -21.45 -13.07 3.26
N SER A 220 -21.90 -14.29 3.58
CA SER A 220 -22.97 -14.97 2.84
C SER A 220 -24.30 -14.21 2.91
N VAL A 221 -25.03 -14.18 1.79
CA VAL A 221 -26.41 -13.69 1.74
C VAL A 221 -27.37 -14.86 1.94
N LYS A 222 -28.15 -14.83 3.03
CA LYS A 222 -28.91 -15.99 3.51
C LYS A 222 -30.21 -16.27 2.77
N GLY A 223 -30.62 -15.38 1.86
CA GLY A 223 -31.86 -15.52 1.11
C GLY A 223 -32.12 -14.31 0.22
N MET A 224 -32.88 -14.53 -0.83
CA MET A 224 -33.32 -13.49 -1.76
C MET A 224 -34.85 -13.54 -1.84
N ASP A 225 -35.51 -12.42 -1.59
CA ASP A 225 -36.96 -12.27 -1.73
C ASP A 225 -37.29 -11.48 -3.01
N LYS A 226 -38.39 -11.86 -3.64
CA LYS A 226 -38.86 -11.20 -4.86
C LYS A 226 -39.77 -10.04 -4.54
N VAL A 227 -39.47 -8.88 -5.09
CA VAL A 227 -40.28 -7.67 -4.98
C VAL A 227 -40.64 -7.17 -6.36
N THR A 228 -41.87 -6.68 -6.50
CA THR A 228 -42.30 -5.96 -7.69
C THR A 228 -42.16 -4.48 -7.45
N ILE A 229 -41.43 -3.78 -8.34
CA ILE A 229 -41.21 -2.33 -8.28
C ILE A 229 -41.76 -1.73 -9.57
N MET A 230 -42.56 -0.69 -9.43
CA MET A 230 -43.06 0.12 -10.55
C MET A 230 -42.24 1.39 -10.63
N LEU A 231 -41.74 1.72 -11.82
CA LEU A 231 -40.83 2.84 -12.04
C LEU A 231 -41.18 3.55 -13.32
N THR A 232 -40.93 4.84 -13.38
CA THR A 232 -40.96 5.63 -14.62
C THR A 232 -39.61 5.58 -15.33
N SER A 233 -39.57 5.99 -16.59
CA SER A 233 -38.34 6.01 -17.41
C SER A 233 -37.23 6.88 -16.82
N ASP A 234 -37.56 8.01 -16.19
CA ASP A 234 -36.60 8.89 -15.50
C ASP A 234 -35.92 8.23 -14.29
N GLN A 235 -36.56 7.24 -13.65
CA GLN A 235 -36.03 6.58 -12.45
C GLN A 235 -34.99 5.49 -12.73
N CYS A 236 -34.98 4.92 -13.93
CA CYS A 236 -34.00 3.88 -14.31
C CYS A 236 -33.19 4.20 -15.58
N GLY A 237 -33.57 5.26 -16.31
CA GLY A 237 -33.04 5.56 -17.64
C GLY A 237 -33.42 4.48 -18.65
N LYS A 238 -32.63 3.40 -18.71
CA LYS A 238 -32.82 2.27 -19.63
C LYS A 238 -33.32 1.04 -18.88
N LEU A 239 -34.42 0.42 -19.35
CA LEU A 239 -35.03 -0.78 -18.73
C LEU A 239 -34.00 -1.91 -18.48
N PRO A 240 -33.68 -2.24 -17.23
CA PRO A 240 -32.73 -3.30 -16.90
C PRO A 240 -33.08 -4.66 -17.52
N GLU A 241 -32.06 -5.41 -17.91
CA GLU A 241 -32.22 -6.75 -18.50
C GLU A 241 -32.27 -7.84 -17.44
N VAL A 242 -32.88 -8.98 -17.79
CA VAL A 242 -32.94 -10.15 -16.91
C VAL A 242 -31.53 -10.63 -16.56
N GLY A 243 -31.27 -10.82 -15.27
CA GLY A 243 -29.98 -11.22 -14.73
C GLY A 243 -29.02 -10.06 -14.46
N GLU A 244 -29.34 -8.82 -14.82
CA GLU A 244 -28.51 -7.66 -14.47
C GLU A 244 -28.55 -7.41 -12.96
N PHE A 245 -27.40 -7.05 -12.41
CA PHE A 245 -27.30 -6.52 -11.06
C PHE A 245 -27.61 -5.03 -11.08
N ILE A 246 -28.33 -4.58 -10.07
CA ILE A 246 -28.74 -3.19 -9.93
C ILE A 246 -28.52 -2.71 -8.49
N LYS A 247 -28.26 -1.41 -8.36
CA LYS A 247 -28.22 -0.69 -7.08
C LYS A 247 -29.49 0.16 -6.99
N ILE A 248 -30.20 0.08 -5.87
CA ILE A 248 -31.42 0.87 -5.62
C ILE A 248 -31.08 1.97 -4.61
N TYR A 249 -31.46 3.20 -4.94
CA TYR A 249 -31.23 4.41 -4.16
C TYR A 249 -32.55 5.10 -3.84
N SER A 250 -32.57 5.89 -2.77
CA SER A 250 -33.61 6.89 -2.50
C SER A 250 -33.39 8.12 -3.37
N LYS A 251 -34.39 8.54 -4.16
CA LYS A 251 -34.41 9.74 -5.01
C LYS A 251 -34.18 11.01 -4.21
N ASN A 252 -34.78 11.10 -3.02
CA ASN A 252 -34.78 12.31 -2.19
C ASN A 252 -33.43 12.54 -1.49
N ASP A 253 -32.77 11.47 -1.04
CA ASP A 253 -31.57 11.57 -0.20
C ASP A 253 -30.31 11.07 -0.90
N THR A 254 -30.43 10.50 -2.11
CA THR A 254 -29.37 9.79 -2.84
C THR A 254 -28.68 8.68 -2.04
N ASN A 255 -29.30 8.24 -0.95
CA ASN A 255 -28.78 7.20 -0.08
C ASN A 255 -28.96 5.82 -0.74
N PHE A 256 -27.88 5.04 -0.72
CA PHE A 256 -27.91 3.64 -1.14
C PHE A 256 -28.83 2.84 -0.22
N LEU A 257 -29.78 2.12 -0.81
CA LEU A 257 -30.72 1.27 -0.08
C LEU A 257 -30.26 -0.19 -0.14
N THR A 258 -30.21 -0.77 -1.33
CA THR A 258 -29.91 -2.20 -1.48
C THR A 258 -29.39 -2.56 -2.87
N TYR A 259 -28.84 -3.77 -2.94
CA TYR A 259 -28.53 -4.47 -4.18
C TYR A 259 -29.73 -5.33 -4.59
N ALA A 260 -29.92 -5.49 -5.89
CA ALA A 260 -30.96 -6.33 -6.45
C ALA A 260 -30.50 -7.00 -7.74
N ILE A 261 -31.16 -8.09 -8.11
CA ILE A 261 -30.99 -8.79 -9.38
C ILE A 261 -32.32 -8.75 -10.11
N VAL A 262 -32.30 -8.38 -11.38
CA VAL A 262 -33.50 -8.32 -12.20
C VAL A 262 -33.94 -9.73 -12.56
N ASP A 263 -35.05 -10.20 -12.00
CA ASP A 263 -35.67 -11.45 -12.42
C ASP A 263 -36.39 -11.28 -13.75
N ASN A 264 -37.22 -10.23 -13.85
CA ASN A 264 -37.99 -9.91 -15.03
C ASN A 264 -38.17 -8.40 -15.15
N SER A 265 -38.24 -7.91 -16.38
CA SER A 265 -38.55 -6.52 -16.68
C SER A 265 -39.64 -6.42 -17.74
N TYR A 266 -40.64 -5.59 -17.48
CA TYR A 266 -41.78 -5.39 -18.36
C TYR A 266 -42.02 -3.90 -18.55
N MET A 267 -42.55 -3.56 -19.72
CA MET A 267 -43.12 -2.25 -19.95
C MET A 267 -44.63 -2.31 -19.70
N ALA A 268 -45.11 -1.44 -18.82
CA ALA A 268 -46.53 -1.21 -18.63
C ALA A 268 -47.02 -0.31 -19.76
N LEU A 269 -47.75 -0.93 -20.69
CA LEU A 269 -48.33 -0.25 -21.83
C LEU A 269 -49.56 0.56 -21.41
N SER A 270 -49.50 1.87 -21.63
CA SER A 270 -50.66 2.75 -21.70
C SER A 270 -51.37 2.58 -23.04
N ASN A 271 -52.66 2.88 -23.09
CA ASN A 271 -53.37 2.98 -24.37
C ASN A 271 -52.77 4.14 -25.18
N LEU A 272 -52.36 3.86 -26.43
CA LEU A 272 -51.83 4.87 -27.34
C LEU A 272 -53.01 5.58 -28.04
N GLU A 273 -53.30 6.80 -27.62
CA GLU A 273 -54.27 7.68 -28.28
C GLU A 273 -53.54 8.69 -29.17
N TYR A 274 -53.76 8.62 -30.48
CA TYR A 274 -53.25 9.59 -31.44
C TYR A 274 -54.39 10.41 -32.04
N SER A 275 -54.24 11.73 -32.04
CA SER A 275 -55.19 12.64 -32.70
C SER A 275 -54.43 13.67 -33.53
N GLU A 276 -54.76 13.74 -34.81
CA GLU A 276 -54.30 14.80 -35.70
C GLU A 276 -55.48 15.59 -36.24
N THR A 277 -55.31 16.90 -36.29
CA THR A 277 -56.28 17.80 -36.93
C THR A 277 -55.60 18.52 -38.07
N LYS A 278 -56.12 18.34 -39.28
CA LYS A 278 -55.65 19.07 -40.46
C LYS A 278 -56.70 20.11 -40.84
N MET A 279 -56.31 21.38 -40.82
CA MET A 279 -57.14 22.48 -41.30
C MET A 279 -56.68 22.87 -42.70
N VAL A 280 -57.63 22.94 -43.63
CA VAL A 280 -57.41 23.50 -44.95
C VAL A 280 -58.38 24.67 -45.10
N SER A 281 -57.83 25.88 -45.10
CA SER A 281 -58.59 27.10 -45.40
C SER A 281 -58.35 27.48 -46.86
N SER A 282 -59.42 27.62 -47.63
CA SER A 282 -59.37 28.24 -48.95
C SER A 282 -60.26 29.47 -48.94
N ALA A 283 -59.71 30.62 -49.35
CA ALA A 283 -60.45 31.86 -49.48
C ALA A 283 -60.56 32.22 -50.96
N VAL A 284 -61.76 32.56 -51.41
CA VAL A 284 -61.99 33.16 -52.73
C VAL A 284 -62.54 34.56 -52.50
N GLU A 285 -61.95 35.53 -53.18
CA GLU A 285 -62.28 36.95 -53.05
C GLU A 285 -62.82 37.43 -54.40
N ASP A 286 -64.09 37.83 -54.44
CA ASP A 286 -64.73 38.39 -55.63
C ASP A 286 -65.52 39.66 -55.26
N ASP A 287 -65.26 40.73 -55.99
CA ASP A 287 -65.86 42.07 -55.87
C ASP A 287 -66.09 42.58 -54.43
N GLY A 288 -65.10 42.38 -53.55
CA GLY A 288 -65.08 42.92 -52.19
C GLY A 288 -65.81 42.05 -51.14
N ASN A 289 -66.39 40.91 -51.54
CA ASN A 289 -66.86 39.89 -50.61
C ASN A 289 -65.83 38.75 -50.52
N LYS A 290 -65.38 38.46 -49.30
CA LYS A 290 -64.54 37.28 -49.00
C LYS A 290 -65.43 36.14 -48.52
N ASP A 291 -65.48 35.07 -49.28
CA ASP A 291 -66.04 33.81 -48.80
C ASP A 291 -64.90 32.87 -48.41
N THR A 292 -64.86 32.50 -47.13
CA THR A 292 -63.88 31.58 -46.57
C THR A 292 -64.52 30.21 -46.45
N LEU A 293 -63.97 29.20 -47.13
CA LEU A 293 -64.35 27.81 -46.93
C LEU A 293 -63.32 27.15 -46.01
N GLU A 294 -63.73 26.86 -44.78
CA GLU A 294 -62.93 26.10 -43.83
C GLU A 294 -63.39 24.64 -43.82
N SER A 295 -62.49 23.73 -44.14
CA SER A 295 -62.71 22.30 -43.94
C SER A 295 -61.69 21.79 -42.93
N SER A 296 -62.19 21.23 -41.83
CA SER A 296 -61.39 20.51 -40.85
C SER A 296 -61.63 19.02 -41.04
N SER A 297 -60.54 18.27 -41.22
CA SER A 297 -60.55 16.82 -41.09
C SER A 297 -59.77 16.47 -39.83
N SER A 298 -60.44 15.92 -38.83
CA SER A 298 -59.79 15.28 -37.70
C SER A 298 -59.70 13.79 -37.96
N VAL A 299 -58.54 13.21 -37.66
CA VAL A 299 -58.38 11.77 -37.62
C VAL A 299 -57.87 11.39 -36.24
N SER A 300 -58.69 10.65 -35.52
CA SER A 300 -58.39 10.09 -34.20
C SER A 300 -58.32 8.58 -34.35
N TYR A 301 -57.21 7.99 -33.94
CA TYR A 301 -57.07 6.54 -33.86
C TYR A 301 -56.62 6.20 -32.44
N SER A 302 -57.40 5.35 -31.77
CA SER A 302 -56.95 4.60 -30.60
C SER A 302 -56.33 3.29 -31.11
N LEU A 303 -55.06 3.04 -30.81
CA LEU A 303 -54.42 1.77 -31.13
C LEU A 303 -54.69 0.76 -30.01
N ASP A 304 -55.86 0.11 -30.00
CA ASP A 304 -56.22 -0.99 -29.09
C ASP A 304 -55.44 -2.31 -29.35
N ASN A 305 -54.24 -2.24 -29.93
CA ASN A 305 -53.69 -3.39 -30.64
C ASN A 305 -52.81 -4.31 -29.79
N VAL A 306 -51.96 -3.81 -28.88
CA VAL A 306 -51.09 -4.71 -28.08
C VAL A 306 -51.86 -5.41 -26.95
N PRO A 307 -52.64 -4.72 -26.11
CA PRO A 307 -53.48 -5.38 -25.11
C PRO A 307 -54.48 -6.36 -25.73
N GLY A 308 -55.07 -6.01 -26.89
CA GLY A 308 -55.95 -6.89 -27.65
C GLY A 308 -55.24 -8.15 -28.18
N ILE A 309 -54.03 -8.01 -28.73
CA ILE A 309 -53.20 -9.16 -29.16
C ILE A 309 -52.86 -10.06 -27.98
N LEU A 310 -52.48 -9.50 -26.82
CA LEU A 310 -52.16 -10.27 -25.62
C LEU A 310 -53.40 -11.02 -25.09
N HIS A 311 -54.55 -10.35 -24.98
CA HIS A 311 -55.81 -10.98 -24.57
C HIS A 311 -56.24 -12.10 -25.52
N ALA A 312 -56.15 -11.89 -26.83
CA ALA A 312 -56.48 -12.91 -27.83
C ALA A 312 -55.50 -14.10 -27.76
N THR A 313 -54.23 -13.87 -27.43
CA THR A 313 -53.23 -14.92 -27.22
C THR A 313 -53.55 -15.76 -25.99
N VAL A 314 -53.85 -15.14 -24.84
CA VAL A 314 -54.25 -15.84 -23.61
C VAL A 314 -55.56 -16.60 -23.79
N ALA A 315 -56.50 -16.06 -24.57
CA ALA A 315 -57.75 -16.73 -24.94
C ALA A 315 -57.57 -17.85 -25.99
N GLY A 316 -56.33 -18.17 -26.39
CA GLY A 316 -56.02 -19.24 -27.36
C GLY A 316 -56.45 -18.94 -28.80
N LYS A 317 -56.72 -17.67 -29.13
CA LYS A 317 -57.11 -17.21 -30.47
C LYS A 317 -55.92 -16.85 -31.35
N LEU A 318 -54.75 -16.63 -30.76
CA LEU A 318 -53.48 -16.38 -31.45
C LEU A 318 -52.42 -17.37 -30.95
N ASP A 319 -51.48 -17.72 -31.84
CA ASP A 319 -50.39 -18.64 -31.50
C ASP A 319 -49.44 -18.02 -30.48
N TYR A 320 -49.36 -18.63 -29.31
CA TYR A 320 -48.56 -18.16 -28.19
C TYR A 320 -47.08 -18.06 -28.54
N SER A 321 -46.52 -19.06 -29.23
CA SER A 321 -45.08 -19.08 -29.56
C SER A 321 -44.70 -17.95 -30.52
N SER A 322 -45.53 -17.68 -31.52
CA SER A 322 -45.32 -16.58 -32.48
C SER A 322 -45.46 -15.20 -31.84
N VAL A 323 -46.44 -15.01 -30.95
CA VAL A 323 -46.62 -13.76 -30.22
C VAL A 323 -45.48 -13.56 -29.22
N SER A 324 -45.14 -14.59 -28.45
CA SER A 324 -44.01 -14.59 -27.51
C SER A 324 -42.71 -14.20 -28.20
N SER A 325 -42.36 -14.82 -29.33
CA SER A 325 -41.14 -14.49 -30.08
C SER A 325 -41.11 -13.04 -30.61
N LYS A 326 -42.26 -12.47 -30.98
CA LYS A 326 -42.34 -11.09 -31.48
C LYS A 326 -42.25 -10.06 -30.36
N PHE A 327 -42.84 -10.35 -29.20
CA PHE A 327 -42.94 -9.42 -28.08
C PHE A 327 -41.88 -9.61 -26.98
N SER A 328 -41.15 -10.73 -26.95
CA SER A 328 -40.14 -11.04 -25.92
C SER A 328 -39.06 -9.98 -25.76
N SER A 329 -38.78 -9.22 -26.81
CA SER A 329 -37.77 -8.14 -26.81
C SER A 329 -38.38 -6.77 -27.14
N TYR A 330 -39.70 -6.62 -26.99
CA TYR A 330 -40.38 -5.38 -27.37
C TYR A 330 -39.90 -4.19 -26.53
N GLY A 331 -39.77 -4.35 -25.21
CA GLY A 331 -39.22 -3.31 -24.34
C GLY A 331 -37.77 -2.92 -24.67
N GLN A 332 -36.91 -3.90 -24.99
CA GLN A 332 -35.53 -3.64 -25.44
C GLN A 332 -35.49 -2.87 -26.76
N LYS A 333 -36.30 -3.28 -27.75
CA LYS A 333 -36.39 -2.61 -29.04
C LYS A 333 -36.95 -1.19 -28.91
N LEU A 334 -37.89 -0.97 -27.99
CA LEU A 334 -38.38 0.36 -27.70
C LEU A 334 -37.26 1.23 -27.11
N ASN A 335 -36.54 0.74 -26.10
CA ASN A 335 -35.38 1.47 -25.55
C ASN A 335 -34.34 1.81 -26.63
N GLU A 336 -34.04 0.89 -27.55
CA GLU A 336 -33.12 1.18 -28.66
C GLU A 336 -33.63 2.29 -29.59
N ILE A 337 -34.94 2.36 -29.81
CA ILE A 337 -35.57 3.42 -30.59
C ILE A 337 -35.54 4.74 -29.83
N GLU A 338 -35.88 4.76 -28.54
CA GLU A 338 -35.80 5.94 -27.68
C GLU A 338 -34.37 6.48 -27.62
N GLU A 339 -33.36 5.62 -27.44
CA GLU A 339 -31.94 5.99 -27.41
C GLU A 339 -31.48 6.61 -28.74
N LYS A 340 -31.95 6.07 -29.88
CA LYS A 340 -31.60 6.57 -31.22
C LYS A 340 -32.36 7.84 -31.60
N THR A 341 -33.58 8.03 -31.09
CA THR A 341 -34.47 9.12 -31.48
C THR A 341 -34.51 10.27 -30.47
N GLN A 342 -34.04 10.04 -29.23
CA GLN A 342 -34.17 10.94 -28.07
C GLN A 342 -35.63 11.30 -27.72
N ILE A 343 -36.60 10.60 -28.30
CA ILE A 343 -38.02 10.74 -27.97
C ILE A 343 -38.27 9.75 -26.84
N PHE A 344 -38.24 10.25 -25.60
CA PHE A 344 -38.65 9.50 -24.42
C PHE A 344 -40.12 9.79 -24.15
N ASP A 345 -40.93 8.76 -23.99
CA ASP A 345 -42.28 8.93 -23.47
C ASP A 345 -42.22 8.82 -21.94
N ASP A 346 -42.22 9.99 -21.28
CA ASP A 346 -42.21 10.11 -19.82
C ASP A 346 -43.45 9.45 -19.16
N ASN A 347 -44.46 9.08 -19.94
CA ASN A 347 -45.65 8.38 -19.45
C ASN A 347 -45.50 6.85 -19.42
N VAL A 348 -44.37 6.31 -19.87
CA VAL A 348 -44.12 4.86 -19.85
C VAL A 348 -43.68 4.43 -18.46
N ASN A 349 -44.48 3.55 -17.87
CA ASN A 349 -44.13 2.88 -16.63
C ASN A 349 -43.46 1.53 -16.94
N TYR A 350 -42.49 1.16 -16.12
CA TYR A 350 -41.79 -0.10 -16.12
C TYR A 350 -42.14 -0.87 -14.86
N VAL A 351 -42.35 -2.18 -15.02
CA VAL A 351 -42.56 -3.12 -13.92
C VAL A 351 -41.36 -4.03 -13.87
N LEU A 352 -40.60 -3.94 -12.78
CA LEU A 352 -39.47 -4.79 -12.49
C LEU A 352 -39.85 -5.79 -11.40
N ILE A 353 -39.60 -7.07 -11.66
CA ILE A 353 -39.54 -8.10 -10.63
C ILE A 353 -38.07 -8.27 -10.31
N VAL A 354 -37.70 -8.02 -9.07
CA VAL A 354 -36.30 -8.06 -8.62
C VAL A 354 -36.16 -8.98 -7.42
N SER A 355 -35.06 -9.73 -7.39
CA SER A 355 -34.61 -10.50 -6.24
C SER A 355 -33.69 -9.63 -5.39
N ILE A 356 -34.05 -9.42 -4.12
CA ILE A 356 -33.34 -8.58 -3.16
C ILE A 356 -32.94 -9.41 -1.95
N PRO A 357 -31.75 -9.19 -1.36
CA PRO A 357 -31.36 -9.81 -0.10
C PRO A 357 -32.42 -9.61 0.98
N SER A 358 -32.93 -10.70 1.55
CA SER A 358 -34.09 -10.70 2.45
C SER A 358 -33.95 -9.72 3.63
N GLU A 359 -32.74 -9.57 4.16
CA GLU A 359 -32.45 -8.66 5.27
C GLU A 359 -32.57 -7.17 4.91
N GLN A 360 -32.57 -6.82 3.61
CA GLN A 360 -32.70 -5.44 3.13
C GLN A 360 -34.14 -5.08 2.73
N ILE A 361 -35.06 -6.05 2.69
CA ILE A 361 -36.47 -5.84 2.33
C ILE A 361 -37.14 -4.78 3.23
N PRO A 362 -36.98 -4.77 4.57
CA PRO A 362 -37.62 -3.78 5.42
C PRO A 362 -37.23 -2.34 5.08
N LEU A 363 -35.99 -2.13 4.64
CA LEU A 363 -35.50 -0.81 4.22
C LEU A 363 -36.19 -0.36 2.93
N LEU A 364 -36.33 -1.27 1.97
CA LEU A 364 -36.96 -0.95 0.68
C LEU A 364 -38.46 -0.68 0.82
N ILE A 365 -39.21 -1.52 1.53
CA ILE A 365 -40.67 -1.35 1.68
C ILE A 365 -41.06 -0.12 2.51
N SER A 366 -40.10 0.49 3.21
CA SER A 366 -40.31 1.75 3.94
C SER A 366 -40.32 2.97 3.02
N LYS A 367 -40.06 2.77 1.73
CA LYS A 367 -40.03 3.81 0.69
C LYS A 367 -41.11 3.55 -0.35
N ASP A 368 -41.71 4.64 -0.83
CA ASP A 368 -42.64 4.58 -1.95
C ASP A 368 -41.87 4.38 -3.26
N SER A 369 -42.48 3.71 -4.23
CA SER A 369 -41.81 3.34 -5.49
C SER A 369 -41.39 4.56 -6.32
N GLU A 370 -42.12 5.68 -6.24
CA GLU A 370 -41.82 6.96 -6.87
C GLU A 370 -40.56 7.64 -6.27
N GLU A 371 -40.16 7.23 -5.07
CA GLU A 371 -38.95 7.72 -4.40
C GLU A 371 -37.72 6.86 -4.72
N LEU A 372 -37.81 5.89 -5.62
CA LEU A 372 -36.68 5.00 -5.93
C LEU A 372 -35.96 5.44 -7.20
N VAL A 373 -34.64 5.22 -7.22
CA VAL A 373 -33.81 5.36 -8.43
C VAL A 373 -33.00 4.08 -8.58
N ILE A 374 -32.91 3.57 -9.80
CA ILE A 374 -32.21 2.33 -10.12
C ILE A 374 -31.02 2.63 -11.02
N VAL A 375 -29.85 2.13 -10.62
CA VAL A 375 -28.61 2.23 -11.38
C VAL A 375 -28.11 0.82 -11.69
N ARG A 376 -27.80 0.56 -12.96
CA ARG A 376 -27.21 -0.71 -13.39
C ARG A 376 -25.80 -0.88 -12.87
N THR A 377 -25.40 -2.11 -12.59
CA THR A 377 -24.03 -2.46 -12.28
C THR A 377 -23.66 -3.85 -12.83
N LEU A 378 -22.42 -4.04 -13.27
CA LEU A 378 -21.86 -5.31 -13.74
C LEU A 378 -21.54 -6.28 -12.59
N GLY A 379 -22.35 -6.33 -11.53
CA GLY A 379 -22.21 -7.34 -10.48
C GLY A 379 -20.84 -7.35 -9.80
N GLY A 380 -20.32 -6.16 -9.45
CA GLY A 380 -19.05 -6.01 -8.75
C GLY A 380 -17.80 -5.89 -9.63
N LEU A 381 -17.92 -5.92 -10.97
CA LEU A 381 -16.80 -5.72 -11.89
C LEU A 381 -16.62 -4.27 -12.39
N ASP A 382 -17.55 -3.36 -12.08
CA ASP A 382 -17.47 -1.95 -12.52
C ASP A 382 -16.43 -1.11 -11.77
N GLU A 383 -15.95 -1.57 -10.62
CA GLU A 383 -15.11 -0.80 -9.70
C GLU A 383 -13.64 -1.27 -9.65
N VAL A 384 -13.20 -2.11 -10.60
CA VAL A 384 -11.80 -2.60 -10.70
C VAL A 384 -10.97 -1.75 -11.65
#